data_AF-A0A8T4Q8U4-F1
#
_entry.id   AF-A0A8T4Q8U4-F1
#
_cell.length_a   1.000
_cell.length_b   1.000
_cell.length_c   1.000
_cell.angle_alpha   90.00
_cell.angle_beta   90.00
_cell.angle_gamma   90.00
#
_symmetry.space_group_name_H-M   'P 1'
#
loop_
_entity.id
_entity.type
_entity.pdbx_description
1 polymer ?
#
loop_
_entity_poly.entity_id
_entity_poly.type
_entity_poly.pdbx_seq_one_letter_code
_entity_poly.pdbx_strand_id
1 'polypeptide(L)'
;MPNFNFSYDKENDDLFLFKPKASSKGSIELGNIILDFNTKKEFVGMQVMDASKFLCDLVKGSASEIRNILNNLTSCKIDTKVRGNLLIIQFLLIANKKEIAPIITMPHIIESSPALAYA
;
A
#
# COMPACT_ATOMS: atom_id res chain seq x y z
N MET A 1 2.47 -0.38 14.49
CA MET A 1 2.46 0.12 13.10
C MET A 1 3.42 1.31 12.99
N PRO A 2 4.56 1.19 12.30
CA PRO A 2 5.44 2.33 11.99
C PRO A 2 4.75 3.40 11.14
N ASN A 3 5.21 4.64 11.29
CA ASN A 3 4.76 5.77 10.46
C ASN A 3 5.35 5.66 9.04
N PHE A 4 4.53 5.96 8.05
CA PHE A 4 4.91 6.08 6.65
C PHE A 4 4.65 7.51 6.19
N ASN A 5 5.49 7.98 5.27
CA ASN A 5 5.18 9.17 4.51
C ASN A 5 4.14 8.83 3.45
N PHE A 6 3.38 9.83 3.03
CA PHE A 6 2.37 9.68 2.00
C PHE A 6 2.38 10.88 1.05
N SER A 7 1.92 10.64 -0.17
CA SER A 7 1.59 11.65 -1.16
C SER A 7 0.31 11.21 -1.85
N TYR A 8 -0.67 12.09 -1.95
CA TYR A 8 -1.91 11.81 -2.65
C TYR A 8 -2.11 12.85 -3.74
N ASP A 9 -2.17 12.38 -4.99
CA ASP A 9 -2.49 13.18 -6.16
C ASP A 9 -4.01 13.19 -6.37
N LYS A 10 -4.60 14.37 -6.22
CA LYS A 10 -6.05 14.57 -6.31
C LYS A 10 -6.57 14.52 -7.73
N GLU A 11 -5.73 14.88 -8.70
CA GLU A 11 -6.09 14.95 -10.12
C GLU A 11 -6.12 13.54 -10.69
N ASN A 12 -5.10 12.75 -10.40
CA ASN A 12 -4.96 11.37 -10.88
C ASN A 12 -5.60 10.31 -9.95
N ASP A 13 -6.03 10.68 -8.74
CA ASP A 13 -6.51 9.74 -7.71
C ASP A 13 -5.47 8.67 -7.34
N ASP A 14 -4.21 9.09 -7.26
CA ASP A 14 -3.06 8.22 -6.99
C ASP A 14 -2.53 8.43 -5.58
N LEU A 15 -2.46 7.35 -4.80
CA LEU A 15 -1.94 7.35 -3.44
C LEU A 15 -0.60 6.64 -3.36
N PHE A 16 0.44 7.36 -2.96
CA PHE A 16 1.76 6.81 -2.63
C PHE A 16 1.95 6.78 -1.13
N LEU A 17 2.39 5.63 -0.61
CA LEU A 17 2.76 5.41 0.79
C LEU A 17 4.17 4.83 0.83
N PHE A 18 5.09 5.40 1.61
CA PHE A 18 6.48 4.93 1.63
C PHE A 18 7.18 5.11 2.98
N LYS A 19 8.10 4.21 3.29
CA LYS A 19 8.99 4.33 4.45
C LYS A 19 9.99 5.46 4.18
N PRO A 20 10.11 6.44 5.10
CA PRO A 20 11.13 7.48 4.95
C PRO A 20 12.53 6.85 4.92
N LYS A 21 13.39 7.34 4.02
CA LYS A 21 14.80 6.91 3.85
C LYS A 21 15.00 5.46 3.38
N ALA A 22 13.94 4.72 3.06
CA ALA A 22 14.05 3.41 2.43
C ALA A 22 14.13 3.58 0.91
N SER A 23 14.89 2.71 0.23
CA SER A 23 14.95 2.66 -1.23
C SER A 23 14.28 1.38 -1.74
N SER A 24 13.44 1.53 -2.77
CA SER A 24 12.91 0.41 -3.54
C SER A 24 14.01 -0.18 -4.42
N LYS A 25 13.99 -1.51 -4.57
CA LYS A 25 14.93 -2.30 -5.38
C LYS A 25 14.21 -3.26 -6.31
N GLY A 26 12.94 -3.51 -6.06
CA GLY A 26 12.06 -4.26 -6.92
C GLY A 26 10.62 -3.99 -6.51
N SER A 27 9.73 -4.11 -7.48
CA SER A 27 8.31 -3.82 -7.29
C SER A 27 7.48 -5.00 -7.79
N ILE A 28 6.35 -5.23 -7.14
CA ILE A 28 5.34 -6.19 -7.58
C ILE A 28 4.11 -5.39 -7.98
N GLU A 29 3.69 -5.54 -9.24
CA GLU A 29 2.51 -4.88 -9.79
C GLU A 29 1.34 -5.87 -9.81
N LEU A 30 0.25 -5.49 -9.16
CA LEU A 30 -0.97 -6.29 -9.01
C LEU A 30 -2.18 -5.41 -9.34
N GLY A 31 -2.50 -5.29 -10.63
CA GLY A 31 -3.57 -4.42 -11.10
C GLY A 31 -3.29 -2.97 -10.72
N ASN A 32 -4.15 -2.40 -9.88
CA ASN A 32 -4.06 -1.01 -9.45
C ASN A 32 -3.10 -0.78 -8.26
N ILE A 33 -2.34 -1.79 -7.85
CA ILE A 33 -1.42 -1.67 -6.71
C ILE A 33 -0.01 -2.01 -7.17
N ILE A 34 0.94 -1.15 -6.81
CA ILE A 34 2.37 -1.41 -6.95
C ILE A 34 2.94 -1.49 -5.54
N LEU A 35 3.71 -2.53 -5.25
CA LEU A 35 4.30 -2.79 -3.95
C LEU A 35 5.81 -2.80 -4.07
N ASP A 36 6.47 -1.96 -3.29
CA ASP A 36 7.91 -1.79 -3.32
C ASP A 36 8.60 -2.56 -2.22
N PHE A 37 9.68 -3.24 -2.61
CA PHE A 37 10.53 -4.03 -1.72
C PHE A 37 12.00 -3.61 -1.84
N ASN A 38 12.73 -3.69 -0.73
CA ASN A 38 14.18 -3.45 -0.72
C ASN A 38 14.99 -4.72 -1.00
N THR A 39 16.33 -4.63 -0.98
CA THR A 39 17.23 -5.78 -1.18
C THR A 39 17.06 -6.89 -0.14
N LYS A 40 16.50 -6.58 1.04
CA LYS A 40 16.19 -7.54 2.10
C LYS A 40 14.81 -8.17 1.95
N LYS A 41 14.10 -7.90 0.83
CA LYS A 41 12.72 -8.34 0.56
C LYS A 41 11.72 -7.79 1.58
N GLU A 42 12.04 -6.67 2.23
CA GLU A 42 11.15 -6.01 3.16
C GLU A 42 10.26 -5.03 2.40
N PHE A 43 8.97 -4.98 2.74
CA PHE A 43 8.05 -3.97 2.22
C PHE A 43 8.51 -2.56 2.64
N VAL A 44 8.68 -1.67 1.67
CA VAL A 44 9.15 -0.30 1.87
C VAL A 44 8.20 0.76 1.34
N GLY A 45 7.26 0.41 0.48
CA GLY A 45 6.27 1.36 -0.02
C GLY A 45 5.21 0.70 -0.89
N MET A 46 4.20 1.48 -1.25
CA MET A 46 3.18 1.09 -2.19
C MET A 46 2.61 2.30 -2.90
N GLN A 47 2.16 2.08 -4.13
CA GLN A 47 1.28 2.97 -4.87
C GLN A 47 -0.07 2.29 -5.04
N VAL A 48 -1.14 3.06 -4.87
CA VAL A 48 -2.50 2.65 -5.18
C VAL A 48 -3.03 3.61 -6.24
N MET A 49 -3.29 3.07 -7.42
CA MET A 49 -3.98 3.74 -8.51
C MET A 49 -5.49 3.65 -8.33
N ASP A 50 -6.23 4.65 -8.82
CA ASP A 50 -7.68 4.78 -8.54
C ASP A 50 -7.98 4.62 -7.04
N ALA A 51 -7.17 5.27 -6.19
CA ALA A 51 -7.11 5.02 -4.75
C ALA A 51 -8.47 5.15 -4.08
N SER A 52 -9.27 6.15 -4.47
CA SER A 52 -10.61 6.34 -3.89
C SER A 52 -11.54 5.15 -4.16
N LYS A 53 -11.49 4.59 -5.37
CA LYS A 53 -12.29 3.42 -5.76
C LYS A 53 -11.76 2.15 -5.09
N PHE A 54 -10.45 1.93 -5.17
CA PHE A 54 -9.82 0.75 -4.58
C PHE A 54 -10.10 0.64 -3.08
N LEU A 55 -9.95 1.75 -2.35
CA LEU A 55 -10.21 1.77 -0.92
C LEU A 55 -11.69 1.67 -0.58
N CYS A 56 -12.57 2.26 -1.40
CA CYS A 56 -14.02 2.11 -1.28
C CYS A 56 -14.43 0.62 -1.27
N ASP A 57 -13.85 -0.18 -2.17
CA ASP A 57 -14.11 -1.61 -2.27
C ASP A 57 -13.62 -2.38 -1.03
N LEU A 58 -12.49 -1.96 -0.44
CA LEU A 58 -11.92 -2.61 0.75
C LEU A 58 -12.67 -2.31 2.05
N VAL A 59 -13.06 -1.05 2.27
CA VAL A 59 -13.67 -0.63 3.56
C VAL A 59 -15.19 -0.49 3.50
N LYS A 60 -15.83 -0.84 2.38
CA LYS A 60 -17.28 -0.71 2.15
C LYS A 60 -17.82 0.70 2.44
N GLY A 61 -17.02 1.72 2.08
CA GLY A 61 -17.38 3.12 2.22
C GLY A 61 -18.06 3.68 0.97
N SER A 62 -18.25 5.00 0.91
CA SER A 62 -18.58 5.69 -0.34
C SER A 62 -17.33 6.33 -0.96
N ALA A 63 -17.21 6.31 -2.28
CA ALA A 63 -16.04 6.85 -2.98
C ALA A 63 -15.79 8.34 -2.68
N SER A 64 -16.86 9.13 -2.51
CA SER A 64 -16.76 10.56 -2.17
C SER A 64 -16.19 10.78 -0.77
N GLU A 65 -16.57 9.96 0.22
CA GLU A 65 -16.02 10.03 1.57
C GLU A 65 -14.55 9.62 1.61
N ILE A 66 -14.19 8.54 0.89
CA ILE A 66 -12.80 8.10 0.79
C ILE A 66 -11.95 9.18 0.13
N ARG A 67 -12.40 9.76 -0.99
CA ARG A 67 -11.66 10.85 -1.66
C ARG A 67 -11.47 12.05 -0.73
N ASN A 68 -12.48 12.38 0.08
CA ASN A 68 -12.37 13.43 1.09
C ASN A 68 -11.35 13.09 2.19
N ILE A 69 -11.28 11.83 2.63
CA ILE A 69 -10.27 11.36 3.59
C ILE A 69 -8.87 11.48 2.98
N LEU A 70 -8.68 10.98 1.75
CA LEU A 70 -7.40 11.04 1.02
C LEU A 70 -6.93 12.49 0.83
N ASN A 71 -7.84 13.41 0.52
CA ASN A 71 -7.56 14.83 0.38
C ASN A 71 -7.07 15.53 1.65
N ASN A 72 -7.39 14.97 2.82
CA ASN A 72 -7.16 15.55 4.14
C ASN A 72 -6.30 14.64 5.02
N LEU A 73 -5.50 13.77 4.41
CA LEU A 73 -4.61 12.89 5.16
C LEU A 73 -3.63 13.69 6.00
N THR A 74 -3.53 13.31 7.27
CA THR A 74 -2.58 13.91 8.22
C THR A 74 -1.53 12.90 8.67
N SER A 75 -1.85 11.61 8.64
CA SER A 75 -0.94 10.53 9.04
C SER A 75 -1.27 9.23 8.32
N CYS A 76 -0.21 8.46 8.02
CA CYS A 76 -0.30 7.10 7.53
C CYS A 76 0.57 6.19 8.40
N LYS A 77 0.02 5.05 8.81
CA LYS A 77 0.76 3.99 9.49
C LYS A 77 0.56 2.68 8.76
N ILE A 78 1.61 1.90 8.57
CA ILE A 78 1.51 0.60 7.92
C ILE A 78 2.11 -0.46 8.81
N ASP A 79 1.48 -1.62 8.87
CA ASP A 79 1.95 -2.82 9.54
C ASP A 79 1.94 -3.97 8.55
N THR A 80 3.05 -4.68 8.46
CA THR A 80 3.18 -5.85 7.60
C THR A 80 3.46 -7.07 8.45
N LYS A 81 2.73 -8.15 8.19
CA LYS A 81 2.92 -9.44 8.87
C LYS A 81 2.93 -10.55 7.85
N VAL A 82 3.76 -11.54 8.10
CA VAL A 82 3.77 -12.78 7.34
C VAL A 82 3.11 -13.87 8.17
N ARG A 83 2.13 -14.58 7.59
CA ARG A 83 1.44 -15.72 8.20
C ARG A 83 1.42 -16.85 7.17
N GLY A 84 2.24 -17.88 7.39
CA GLY A 84 2.41 -18.95 6.40
C GLY A 84 2.94 -18.39 5.07
N ASN A 85 2.22 -18.64 3.99
CA ASN A 85 2.53 -18.15 2.65
C ASN A 85 1.83 -16.81 2.31
N LEU A 86 1.26 -16.11 3.29
CA LEU A 86 0.56 -14.84 3.08
C LEU A 86 1.33 -13.67 3.68
N LEU A 87 1.50 -12.62 2.88
CA LEU A 87 1.84 -11.28 3.32
C LEU A 87 0.54 -10.52 3.57
N ILE A 88 0.38 -10.04 4.80
CA ILE A 88 -0.74 -9.22 5.24
C ILE A 88 -0.21 -7.79 5.41
N ILE A 89 -0.81 -6.86 4.68
CA ILE A 89 -0.49 -5.43 4.74
C ILE A 89 -1.71 -4.73 5.30
N GLN A 90 -1.61 -4.24 6.52
CA GLN A 90 -2.63 -3.40 7.14
C GLN A 90 -2.11 -1.97 7.17
N PHE A 91 -2.89 -1.03 6.64
CA PHE A 91 -2.52 0.38 6.67
C PHE A 91 -3.66 1.22 7.20
N LEU A 92 -3.30 2.15 8.08
CA LEU A 92 -4.18 3.06 8.78
C LEU A 92 -3.96 4.45 8.20
N LEU A 93 -5.00 4.99 7.56
CA LEU A 93 -5.04 6.30 6.98
C LEU A 93 -5.90 7.21 7.87
N ILE A 94 -5.33 8.32 8.34
CA ILE A 94 -5.96 9.20 9.33
C ILE A 94 -6.14 10.59 8.71
N ALA A 95 -7.36 11.13 8.79
CA ALA A 95 -7.72 12.46 8.29
C ALA A 95 -8.71 13.15 9.24
N ASN A 96 -8.33 14.28 9.87
CA ASN A 96 -9.21 15.19 10.62
C ASN A 96 -10.38 14.52 11.40
N LYS A 97 -10.06 13.52 12.25
CA LYS A 97 -10.97 12.70 13.10
C LYS A 97 -11.66 11.50 12.43
N LYS A 98 -11.42 11.24 11.16
CA LYS A 98 -11.79 9.98 10.49
C LYS A 98 -10.56 9.12 10.30
N GLU A 99 -10.74 7.82 10.39
CA GLU A 99 -9.71 6.84 10.08
C GLU A 99 -10.30 5.71 9.23
N ILE A 100 -9.49 5.20 8.31
CA ILE A 100 -9.79 3.97 7.59
C ILE A 100 -8.60 3.03 7.74
N ALA A 101 -8.89 1.75 7.93
CA ALA A 101 -7.90 0.71 8.18
C ALA A 101 -8.03 -0.45 7.17
N PRO A 102 -7.86 -0.19 5.87
CA PRO A 102 -7.85 -1.24 4.84
C PRO A 102 -6.79 -2.31 5.13
N ILE A 103 -7.11 -3.54 4.74
CA ILE A 103 -6.23 -4.70 4.83
C ILE A 103 -6.15 -5.32 3.44
N ILE A 104 -4.92 -5.56 2.97
CA ILE A 104 -4.65 -6.32 1.76
C ILE A 104 -3.88 -7.58 2.17
N THR A 105 -4.23 -8.69 1.54
CA THR A 105 -3.50 -9.96 1.67
C THR A 105 -3.06 -10.45 0.31
N MET A 106 -1.84 -10.97 0.24
CA MET A 106 -1.29 -11.53 -1.00
C MET A 106 -0.33 -12.67 -0.68
N PRO A 107 0.02 -13.51 -1.66
CA PRO A 107 1.10 -14.47 -1.50
C PRO A 107 2.41 -13.79 -1.09
N HIS A 108 3.13 -14.39 -0.14
CA HIS A 108 4.45 -13.93 0.28
C HIS A 108 5.50 -14.42 -0.72
N ILE A 109 5.70 -13.64 -1.79
CA ILE A 109 6.61 -13.97 -2.89
C ILE A 109 8.04 -13.57 -2.51
N ILE A 110 8.81 -14.53 -2.01
CA ILE A 110 10.23 -14.34 -1.66
C ILE A 110 11.18 -15.14 -2.55
N GLU A 111 10.67 -16.07 -3.34
CA GLU A 111 11.48 -16.86 -4.24
C GLU A 111 11.61 -16.19 -5.61
N SER A 112 12.77 -16.36 -6.24
CA SER A 112 12.97 -15.91 -7.61
C SER A 112 12.02 -16.66 -8.53
N SER A 113 11.53 -15.98 -9.57
CA SER A 113 10.73 -16.64 -10.60
C SER A 113 11.51 -17.82 -11.19
N PRO A 114 10.93 -19.03 -11.29
CA PRO A 114 11.55 -20.15 -11.97
C PRO A 114 11.92 -19.83 -13.42
N ALA A 115 11.22 -18.89 -14.06
CA ALA A 115 11.54 -18.43 -15.41
C ALA A 115 12.90 -17.71 -15.50
N LEU A 116 13.42 -17.20 -14.38
CA LEU A 116 14.74 -16.58 -14.28
C LEU A 116 15.84 -17.58 -13.90
N ALA A 117 15.51 -18.83 -13.60
CA ALA A 117 16.51 -19.84 -13.23
C ALA A 117 17.39 -20.28 -14.42
N TYR A 118 16.95 -20.02 -15.65
CA TYR A 118 17.63 -20.36 -16.90
C TYR A 118 18.04 -19.12 -17.71
N ALA A 119 17.92 -17.92 -17.13
CA ALA A 119 18.26 -16.65 -17.78
C ALA A 119 19.74 -16.29 -17.59
#